data_AF-A0A844H516-F1
#
_entry.id   AF-A0A844H516-F1
#
_cell.length_a   1.000
_cell.length_b   1.000
_cell.length_c   1.000
_cell.angle_alpha   90.00
_cell.angle_beta   90.00
_cell.angle_gamma   90.00
#
_symmetry.space_group_name_H-M   'P 1'
#
loop_
_entity.id
_entity.type
_entity.pdbx_description
1 polymer ?
#
loop_
_entity_poly.entity_id
_entity_poly.type
_entity_poly.pdbx_seq_one_letter_code
_entity_poly.pdbx_strand_id
1 'polypeptide(L)'
;MSEPSTMRSHRRALEYVANPDMAAFTVGQIAIAALRQDGTLSVETLRRHLARIASGREAEGAGATRVNPDMALAALRYIEALLQNEAA
;
A
#
# COMPACT_ATOMS: atom_id res chain seq x y z
N MET A 1 -0.65 -10.98 30.03
CA MET A 1 -1.78 -10.03 29.98
C MET A 1 -1.33 -8.84 29.14
N SER A 2 -1.66 -8.80 27.85
CA SER A 2 -1.28 -7.68 26.98
C SER A 2 -2.22 -6.50 27.23
N GLU A 3 -1.62 -5.34 27.47
CA GLU A 3 -2.32 -4.11 27.89
C GLU A 3 -3.39 -3.66 26.87
N PRO A 4 -4.57 -3.22 27.33
CA PRO A 4 -5.70 -2.81 26.48
C PRO A 4 -5.37 -1.65 25.51
N SER A 5 -4.29 -0.91 25.77
CA SER A 5 -3.77 0.17 24.94
C SER A 5 -3.18 -0.34 23.63
N THR A 6 -2.48 -1.48 23.63
CA THR A 6 -1.85 -2.05 22.42
C THR A 6 -2.90 -2.54 21.41
N MET A 7 -3.99 -3.14 21.91
CA MET A 7 -5.11 -3.59 21.07
C MET A 7 -5.87 -2.42 20.43
N ARG A 8 -6.04 -1.29 21.15
CA ARG A 8 -6.66 -0.08 20.57
C ARG A 8 -5.78 0.58 19.51
N SER A 9 -4.48 0.66 19.76
CA SER A 9 -3.53 1.22 18.79
C SER A 9 -3.46 0.39 17.52
N HIS A 10 -3.49 -0.95 17.64
CA HIS A 10 -3.53 -1.84 16.49
C HIS A 10 -4.83 -1.71 15.69
N ARG A 11 -5.99 -1.63 16.37
CA ARG A 11 -7.28 -1.39 15.69
C ARG A 11 -7.31 -0.06 14.93
N ARG A 12 -6.82 1.03 15.54
CA ARG A 12 -6.74 2.34 14.87
C ARG A 12 -5.78 2.35 13.68
N ALA A 13 -4.67 1.63 13.77
CA ALA A 13 -3.73 1.48 12.67
C ALA A 13 -4.38 0.74 11.48
N LEU A 14 -5.16 -0.31 11.75
CA LEU A 14 -5.91 -1.04 10.73
C LEU A 14 -7.02 -0.18 10.09
N GLU A 15 -7.76 0.60 10.90
CA GLU A 15 -8.78 1.54 10.41
C GLU A 15 -8.18 2.66 9.55
N TYR A 16 -7.02 3.18 9.95
CA TYR A 16 -6.29 4.20 9.18
C TYR A 16 -5.79 3.66 7.84
N VAL A 17 -5.27 2.44 7.82
CA VAL A 17 -4.80 1.75 6.61
C VAL A 17 -5.96 1.47 5.64
N ALA A 18 -7.18 1.26 6.16
CA ALA A 18 -8.39 1.05 5.35
C ALA A 18 -9.02 2.34 4.79
N ASN A 19 -8.49 3.53 5.12
CA ASN A 19 -9.01 4.80 4.63
C ASN A 19 -8.65 5.02 3.13
N PRO A 20 -9.61 5.40 2.26
CA PRO A 20 -9.35 5.74 0.85
C PRO A 20 -8.23 6.77 0.64
N ASP A 21 -8.12 7.78 1.51
CA ASP A 21 -7.07 8.80 1.43
C ASP A 21 -5.68 8.19 1.65
N MET A 22 -5.61 7.19 2.53
CA MET A 22 -4.37 6.46 2.80
C MET A 22 -4.00 5.52 1.67
N ALA A 23 -4.99 4.89 1.03
CA ALA A 23 -4.76 4.13 -0.19
C ALA A 23 -4.23 5.04 -1.30
N ALA A 24 -4.85 6.20 -1.53
CA ALA A 24 -4.42 7.18 -2.54
C ALA A 24 -3.00 7.71 -2.27
N PHE A 25 -2.71 8.08 -1.02
CA PHE A 25 -1.35 8.49 -0.61
C PHE A 25 -0.32 7.38 -0.90
N THR A 26 -0.64 6.15 -0.53
CA THR A 26 0.24 4.99 -0.73
C THR A 26 0.50 4.74 -2.22
N VAL A 27 -0.56 4.76 -3.04
CA VAL A 27 -0.45 4.64 -4.50
C VAL A 27 0.44 5.74 -5.08
N GLY A 28 0.28 6.99 -4.62
CA GLY A 28 1.11 8.11 -5.06
C GLY A 28 2.60 7.93 -4.74
N GLN A 29 2.94 7.45 -3.55
CA GLN A 29 4.33 7.16 -3.17
C GLN A 29 4.95 6.09 -4.07
N ILE A 30 4.21 5.01 -4.35
CA ILE A 30 4.69 3.92 -5.21
C ILE A 30 4.77 4.35 -6.67
N ALA A 31 3.82 5.14 -7.16
CA ALA A 31 3.86 5.67 -8.52
C ALA A 31 5.11 6.52 -8.77
N ILE A 32 5.45 7.40 -7.82
CA ILE A 32 6.68 8.22 -7.90
C ILE A 32 7.93 7.33 -7.86
N ALA A 33 7.94 6.30 -7.01
CA ALA A 33 9.07 5.36 -6.92
C ALA A 33 9.25 4.57 -8.22
N ALA A 34 8.17 4.04 -8.79
CA ALA A 34 8.18 3.30 -10.05
C ALA A 34 8.66 4.18 -11.21
N LEU A 35 8.18 5.43 -11.29
CA LEU A 35 8.65 6.40 -12.29
C LEU A 35 10.16 6.69 -12.17
N ARG A 36 10.70 6.72 -10.95
CA ARG A 36 12.15 6.93 -10.74
C ARG A 36 13.00 5.72 -11.12
N GLN A 37 12.47 4.51 -10.99
CA GLN A 37 13.21 3.28 -11.27
C GLN A 37 13.11 2.87 -12.74
N ASP A 38 11.89 2.84 -13.29
CA ASP A 38 11.60 2.23 -14.60
C ASP A 38 11.15 3.26 -15.66
N GLY A 39 10.99 4.54 -15.28
CA GLY A 39 10.57 5.62 -16.20
C GLY A 39 9.14 5.45 -16.76
N THR A 40 8.41 4.43 -16.34
CA THR A 40 7.10 4.06 -16.86
C THR A 40 6.13 3.74 -15.74
N LEU A 41 4.89 4.20 -15.88
CA LEU A 41 3.82 3.95 -14.93
C LEU A 41 2.70 3.17 -15.62
N SER A 42 2.44 1.97 -15.12
CA SER A 42 1.28 1.16 -15.50
C SER A 42 0.62 0.59 -14.26
N VAL A 43 -0.67 0.23 -14.37
CA VAL A 43 -1.40 -0.45 -13.29
C VAL A 43 -0.68 -1.73 -12.87
N GLU A 44 -0.16 -2.49 -13.83
CA GLU A 44 0.58 -3.74 -13.55
C GLU A 44 1.91 -3.49 -12.84
N THR A 45 2.62 -2.41 -13.19
CA THR A 45 3.83 -1.99 -12.45
C THR A 45 3.47 -1.61 -11.00
N LEU A 46 2.41 -0.83 -10.80
CA LEU A 46 1.91 -0.47 -9.47
C LEU A 46 1.55 -1.71 -8.64
N ARG A 47 0.78 -2.66 -9.20
CA ARG A 47 0.40 -3.90 -8.51
C ARG A 47 1.62 -4.73 -8.12
N ARG A 48 2.61 -4.87 -9.01
CA ARG A 48 3.84 -5.63 -8.72
C ARG A 48 4.64 -5.00 -7.58
N HIS A 49 4.82 -3.68 -7.55
CA HIS A 49 5.48 -3.00 -6.45
C HIS A 49 4.72 -3.16 -5.13
N LEU A 50 3.41 -2.92 -5.14
CA LEU A 50 2.59 -3.06 -3.94
C LEU A 50 2.61 -4.50 -3.39
N ALA A 51 2.53 -5.51 -4.26
CA ALA A 51 2.64 -6.91 -3.87
C ALA A 51 4.03 -7.25 -3.28
N ARG A 52 5.12 -6.72 -3.85
CA ARG A 52 6.46 -6.91 -3.31
C ARG A 52 6.62 -6.29 -1.92
N ILE A 53 6.09 -5.09 -1.69
CA ILE A 53 6.14 -4.44 -0.37
C ILE A 53 5.24 -5.16 0.63
N ALA A 54 4.02 -5.52 0.23
CA ALA A 54 3.09 -6.27 1.08
C ALA A 54 3.65 -7.65 1.51
N SER A 55 4.42 -8.30 0.63
CA SER A 55 5.10 -9.56 0.95
C SER A 55 6.39 -9.41 1.79
N GLY A 56 6.77 -8.17 2.15
CA GLY A 56 8.00 -7.87 2.88
C GLY A 56 9.28 -8.06 2.06
N ARG A 57 9.17 -8.33 0.76
CA ARG A 57 10.28 -8.67 -0.14
C ARG A 57 11.07 -7.45 -0.61
N GLU A 58 10.50 -6.26 -0.47
CA GLU A 58 11.13 -4.98 -0.80
C GLU A 58 11.62 -4.18 0.40
N ALA A 59 11.85 -4.81 1.57
CA ALA A 59 12.37 -4.13 2.75
C ALA A 59 13.72 -3.38 2.52
N GLU A 60 14.52 -3.79 1.52
CA GLU A 60 15.80 -3.16 1.19
C GLU A 60 15.70 -2.01 0.17
N GLY A 61 14.62 -1.93 -0.62
CA GLY A 61 14.34 -0.84 -1.57
C GLY A 61 13.29 0.17 -1.08
N ALA A 62 12.46 -0.24 -0.12
CA ALA A 62 11.39 0.55 0.49
C ALA A 62 11.91 1.70 1.36
N GLY A 63 13.22 1.79 1.64
CA GLY A 63 13.79 2.92 2.39
C GLY A 63 13.50 4.29 1.77
N ALA A 64 13.19 4.35 0.47
CA ALA A 64 12.78 5.58 -0.21
C ALA A 64 11.26 5.87 -0.10
N THR A 65 10.43 4.87 0.17
CA THR A 65 8.97 5.01 0.22
C THR A 65 8.49 4.94 1.67
N ARG A 66 7.70 5.92 2.14
CA ARG A 66 7.11 5.90 3.50
C ARG A 66 5.97 4.87 3.64
N VAL A 67 6.05 3.76 2.92
CA VAL A 67 4.99 2.75 2.76
C VAL A 67 5.41 1.49 3.49
N ASN A 68 4.59 1.06 4.44
CA ASN A 68 4.76 -0.22 5.13
C ASN A 68 3.93 -1.34 4.43
N PRO A 69 4.13 -2.62 4.80
CA PRO A 69 3.41 -3.73 4.19
C PRO A 69 1.87 -3.65 4.29
N ASP A 70 1.33 -3.18 5.41
CA ASP A 70 -0.12 -3.03 5.61
C ASP A 70 -0.72 -1.97 4.68
N MET A 71 -0.04 -0.82 4.55
CA MET A 71 -0.41 0.24 3.61
C MET A 71 -0.40 -0.28 2.16
N ALA A 72 0.64 -1.03 1.80
CA ALA A 72 0.75 -1.61 0.47
C ALA A 72 -0.38 -2.61 0.17
N LEU A 73 -0.72 -3.47 1.15
CA LEU A 73 -1.82 -4.42 1.01
C LEU A 73 -3.18 -3.72 0.85
N ALA A 74 -3.44 -2.67 1.62
CA ALA A 74 -4.69 -1.92 1.51
C ALA A 74 -4.80 -1.17 0.18
N ALA A 75 -3.71 -0.54 -0.28
CA ALA A 75 -3.65 0.09 -1.58
C ALA A 75 -3.86 -0.90 -2.73
N LEU A 76 -3.30 -2.12 -2.61
CA LEU A 76 -3.53 -3.19 -3.58
C LEU A 76 -5.01 -3.56 -3.67
N ARG A 77 -5.66 -3.79 -2.52
CA ARG A 77 -7.11 -4.09 -2.46
C ARG A 77 -7.96 -2.95 -3.03
N TYR A 78 -7.58 -1.71 -2.75
CA TYR A 78 -8.27 -0.53 -3.27
C TYR A 78 -8.21 -0.47 -4.81
N ILE A 79 -7.03 -0.69 -5.40
CA ILE A 79 -6.87 -0.76 -6.86
C ILE A 79 -7.70 -1.90 -7.45
N GLU A 80 -7.67 -3.09 -6.83
CA GLU A 80 -8.45 -4.24 -7.32
C GLU A 80 -9.96 -3.98 -7.28
N ALA A 81 -10.47 -3.34 -6.22
CA ALA A 81 -11.87 -2.95 -6.13
C ALA A 81 -12.26 -1.91 -7.20
N LEU A 82 -11.38 -0.93 -7.48
CA LEU A 82 -11.62 0.05 -8.56
C LEU A 82 -11.71 -0.63 -9.93
N LEU A 83 -10.76 -1.51 -10.25
CA LEU A 83 -10.74 -2.24 -11.52
C LEU A 83 -11.95 -3.15 -11.70
N GLN A 84 -12.43 -3.77 -10.62
CA GLN A 84 -13.65 -4.59 -10.63
C GLN A 84 -14.90 -3.74 -10.86
N ASN A 85 -14.96 -2.54 -10.28
CA ASN A 85 -16.09 -1.63 -10.46
C ASN A 85 -16.13 -0.97 -11.84
N GLU A 86 -14.99 -0.75 -12.49
CA GLU A 86 -14.96 -0.23 -13.88
C GLU A 86 -15.33 -1.29 -14.94
N ALA A 87 -15.29 -2.58 -14.59
CA ALA A 87 -15.63 -3.69 -15.48
C ALA A 87 -17.12 -4.11 -15.44
N ALA A 88 -17.93 -3.48 -14.58
CA ALA A 88 -19.35 -3.75 -14.35
C ALA A 88 -20.25 -2.71 -15.03
#